data_AF-A0A4R1ZNW9-F1
#
_entry.id   AF-A0A4R1ZNW9-F1
#
_cell.length_a   1.000
_cell.length_b   1.000
_cell.length_c   1.000
_cell.angle_alpha   90.00
_cell.angle_beta   90.00
_cell.angle_gamma   90.00
#
_symmetry.space_group_name_H-M   'P 1'
#
loop_
_entity.id
_entity.type
_entity.pdbx_description
1 polymer ?
#
loop_
_entity_poly.entity_id
_entity_poly.type
_entity_poly.pdbx_seq_one_letter_code
_entity_poly.pdbx_strand_id
1 'polypeptide(L)'
;MRKCGLCFMLMAVLVLIFTGCSRHSSYGTPPPIKKLKWGMNVTEAFHVLGISEKDVTKTTLGTTSTFIGKGKIMISGRPAEYSLTFDYYFSEPVLIGITAKFKPEDIEDVEQNLTKQRGQGEYRYTAISKPLSVTWKDDTLEHNEQWKAKVEEIYRNNGVEVTDESLGKGINVGNKPITSCQLTLDKTSPLFGTILFNGQVAAMLNYPDRYTPKK
;
A
#
# COMPACT_ATOMS: atom_id res chain seq x y z
N MET A 1 -42.47 -33.42 -15.25
CA MET A 1 -41.25 -32.63 -15.55
C MET A 1 -41.25 -31.27 -14.81
N ARG A 2 -41.46 -31.23 -13.49
CA ARG A 2 -41.48 -29.97 -12.69
C ARG A 2 -40.37 -29.88 -11.62
N LYS A 3 -39.59 -30.94 -11.42
CA LYS A 3 -38.55 -31.00 -10.36
C LYS A 3 -37.15 -30.57 -10.85
N CYS A 4 -36.84 -30.67 -12.14
CA CYS A 4 -35.53 -30.24 -12.69
C CYS A 4 -35.37 -28.72 -12.78
N GLY A 5 -36.46 -27.96 -12.97
CA GLY A 5 -36.38 -26.49 -13.04
C GLY A 5 -36.01 -25.82 -11.72
N LEU A 6 -36.42 -26.41 -10.59
CA LEU A 6 -36.14 -25.89 -9.26
C LEU A 6 -34.64 -26.06 -8.89
N CYS A 7 -34.02 -27.18 -9.28
CA CYS A 7 -32.58 -27.40 -9.07
C CYS A 7 -31.71 -26.45 -9.89
N PHE A 8 -32.11 -26.12 -11.12
CA PHE A 8 -31.38 -25.16 -11.95
C PHE A 8 -31.48 -23.72 -11.43
N MET A 9 -32.63 -23.30 -10.90
CA MET A 9 -32.75 -22.00 -10.23
C MET A 9 -31.90 -21.92 -8.97
N LEU A 10 -31.87 -22.96 -8.14
CA LEU A 10 -31.08 -22.95 -6.90
C LEU A 10 -29.58 -22.90 -7.16
N MET A 11 -29.10 -23.59 -8.20
CA MET A 11 -27.70 -23.53 -8.65
C MET A 11 -27.34 -22.13 -9.19
N ALA A 12 -28.23 -21.47 -9.95
CA ALA A 12 -27.99 -20.13 -10.47
C ALA A 12 -27.91 -19.06 -9.35
N VAL A 13 -28.73 -19.20 -8.30
CA VAL A 13 -28.67 -18.34 -7.11
C VAL A 13 -27.39 -18.59 -6.30
N LEU A 14 -26.92 -19.84 -6.20
CA LEU A 14 -25.65 -20.16 -5.54
C LEU A 14 -24.42 -19.61 -6.28
N VAL A 15 -24.43 -19.59 -7.62
CA VAL A 15 -23.35 -18.98 -8.42
C VAL A 15 -23.29 -17.46 -8.24
N LEU A 16 -24.44 -16.80 -8.05
CA LEU A 16 -24.51 -15.36 -7.73
C LEU A 16 -24.05 -15.02 -6.30
N ILE A 17 -24.10 -15.97 -5.37
CA ILE A 17 -23.62 -15.79 -3.99
C ILE A 17 -22.09 -16.01 -3.90
N PHE A 18 -21.50 -16.81 -4.80
CA PHE A 18 -20.05 -17.02 -4.87
C PHE A 18 -19.28 -15.98 -5.69
N THR A 19 -19.96 -15.08 -6.42
CA THR A 19 -19.37 -13.79 -6.80
C THR A 19 -19.42 -12.82 -5.63
N GLY A 20 -18.93 -13.26 -4.46
CA GLY A 20 -18.58 -12.39 -3.37
C GLY A 20 -17.49 -11.47 -3.88
N CYS A 21 -17.91 -10.28 -4.31
CA CYS A 21 -17.09 -9.17 -4.76
C CYS A 21 -15.79 -9.16 -3.95
N SER A 22 -14.70 -9.62 -4.55
CA SER A 22 -13.39 -9.16 -4.16
C SER A 22 -13.43 -7.66 -4.39
N ARG A 23 -13.81 -6.86 -3.37
CA ARG A 23 -13.75 -5.40 -3.43
C ARG A 23 -12.33 -5.08 -3.89
N HIS A 24 -12.15 -4.77 -5.18
CA HIS A 24 -10.89 -4.23 -5.64
C HIS A 24 -10.63 -2.99 -4.78
N SER A 25 -9.38 -2.74 -4.38
CA SER A 25 -9.08 -1.45 -3.74
C SER A 25 -9.54 -0.37 -4.73
N SER A 26 -10.53 0.41 -4.35
CA SER A 26 -11.12 1.41 -5.23
C SER A 26 -10.20 2.61 -5.40
N TYR A 27 -9.24 2.78 -4.48
CA TYR A 27 -8.35 3.93 -4.44
C TYR A 27 -6.89 3.54 -4.60
N GLY A 28 -6.25 4.19 -5.58
CA GLY A 28 -4.82 4.13 -5.85
C GLY A 28 -4.34 2.83 -6.51
N THR A 29 -3.06 2.81 -6.84
CA THR A 29 -2.38 1.61 -7.32
C THR A 29 -2.38 0.51 -6.23
N PRO A 30 -2.82 -0.73 -6.52
CA PRO A 30 -2.86 -1.79 -5.52
C PRO A 30 -1.45 -2.16 -5.00
N PRO A 31 -1.34 -2.76 -3.81
CA PRO A 31 -0.05 -3.26 -3.33
C PRO A 31 0.58 -4.26 -4.33
N PRO A 32 1.91 -4.28 -4.47
CA PRO A 32 2.59 -5.08 -5.50
C PRO A 32 2.67 -6.58 -5.18
N ILE A 33 1.92 -7.05 -4.17
CA ILE A 33 1.81 -8.44 -3.77
C ILE A 33 0.36 -8.87 -3.97
N LYS A 34 0.15 -9.94 -4.75
CA LYS A 34 -1.18 -10.41 -5.13
C LYS A 34 -2.06 -10.62 -3.91
N LYS A 35 -3.33 -10.21 -4.03
CA LYS A 35 -4.39 -10.30 -3.00
C LYS A 35 -4.25 -9.37 -1.79
N LEU A 36 -3.09 -8.76 -1.53
CA LEU A 36 -3.00 -7.71 -0.51
C LEU A 36 -3.79 -6.48 -0.94
N LYS A 37 -4.29 -5.74 0.05
CA LYS A 37 -4.96 -4.44 -0.15
C LYS A 37 -4.46 -3.46 0.89
N TRP A 38 -4.30 -2.20 0.49
CA TRP A 38 -4.01 -1.12 1.42
C TRP A 38 -5.12 -1.03 2.47
N GLY A 39 -4.73 -0.95 3.74
CA GLY A 39 -5.66 -0.91 4.87
C GLY A 39 -6.02 -2.27 5.47
N MET A 40 -5.59 -3.40 4.89
CA MET A 40 -5.72 -4.71 5.55
C MET A 40 -5.07 -4.69 6.94
N ASN A 41 -5.68 -5.35 7.91
CA ASN A 41 -5.05 -5.53 9.21
C ASN A 41 -4.03 -6.67 9.18
N VAL A 42 -3.28 -6.84 10.27
CA VAL A 42 -2.20 -7.82 10.36
C VAL A 42 -2.70 -9.24 10.06
N THR A 43 -3.80 -9.65 10.69
CA THR A 43 -4.39 -10.99 10.54
C THR A 43 -4.85 -11.23 9.09
N GLU A 44 -5.53 -10.26 8.48
CA GLU A 44 -5.97 -10.34 7.08
C GLU A 44 -4.80 -10.47 6.12
N ALA A 45 -3.76 -9.62 6.30
CA ALA A 45 -2.58 -9.65 5.46
C ALA A 45 -1.84 -10.99 5.58
N PHE A 46 -1.66 -11.50 6.80
CA PHE A 46 -0.96 -12.77 7.04
C PHE A 46 -1.72 -13.95 6.46
N HIS A 47 -3.04 -13.99 6.68
CA HIS A 47 -3.91 -15.01 6.11
C HIS A 47 -3.82 -15.02 4.56
N VAL A 48 -3.87 -13.84 3.93
CA VAL A 48 -3.79 -13.70 2.48
C VAL A 48 -2.43 -14.15 1.92
N LEU A 49 -1.36 -13.89 2.65
CA LEU A 49 -0.01 -14.31 2.29
C LEU A 49 0.28 -15.78 2.64
N GLY A 50 -0.59 -16.44 3.41
CA GLY A 50 -0.36 -17.79 3.91
C GLY A 50 0.84 -17.86 4.85
N ILE A 51 1.12 -16.78 5.58
CA ILE A 51 2.21 -16.69 6.56
C ILE A 51 1.66 -16.61 7.97
N SER A 52 2.51 -16.91 8.93
CA SER A 52 2.22 -16.84 10.37
C SER A 52 3.23 -15.97 11.10
N GLU A 53 2.97 -15.66 12.37
CA GLU A 53 3.86 -14.82 13.17
C GLU A 53 5.29 -15.37 13.28
N LYS A 54 5.48 -16.70 13.25
CA LYS A 54 6.81 -17.33 13.24
C LYS A 54 7.60 -17.08 11.95
N ASP A 55 6.94 -16.69 10.87
CA ASP A 55 7.55 -16.47 9.55
C ASP A 55 8.04 -15.03 9.37
N VAL A 56 7.86 -14.19 10.39
CA VAL A 56 8.22 -12.77 10.39
C VAL A 56 9.01 -12.37 11.63
N THR A 57 9.72 -11.25 11.54
CA THR A 57 10.29 -10.55 12.69
C THR A 57 9.61 -9.18 12.79
N LYS A 58 9.07 -8.84 13.96
CA LYS A 58 8.42 -7.56 14.22
C LYS A 58 9.39 -6.53 14.77
N THR A 59 9.37 -5.32 14.23
CA THR A 59 9.98 -4.13 14.82
C THR A 59 8.92 -3.04 14.97
N THR A 60 9.03 -2.21 16.00
CA THR A 60 8.06 -1.13 16.28
C THR A 60 8.80 0.19 16.44
N LEU A 61 8.30 1.23 15.78
CA LEU A 61 8.81 2.60 15.86
C LEU A 61 7.64 3.57 15.94
N GLY A 62 7.52 4.26 17.08
CA GLY A 62 6.39 5.15 17.35
C GLY A 62 5.08 4.39 17.22
N THR A 63 4.19 4.88 16.35
CA THR A 63 2.90 4.25 16.07
C THR A 63 2.95 3.25 14.92
N THR A 64 4.11 2.90 14.38
CA THR A 64 4.20 1.94 13.28
C THR A 64 4.85 0.64 13.74
N SER A 65 4.37 -0.49 13.24
CA SER A 65 5.10 -1.76 13.34
C SER A 65 5.38 -2.34 11.96
N THR A 66 6.61 -2.80 11.77
CA THR A 66 7.09 -3.42 10.54
C THR A 66 7.31 -4.90 10.79
N PHE A 67 6.73 -5.74 9.92
CA PHE A 67 6.90 -7.19 9.95
C PHE A 67 7.79 -7.59 8.78
N ILE A 68 9.01 -8.02 9.08
CA ILE A 68 10.02 -8.43 8.10
C ILE A 68 9.85 -9.91 7.82
N GLY A 69 9.56 -10.29 6.57
CA GLY A 69 9.41 -11.68 6.17
C GLY A 69 10.75 -12.42 6.16
N LYS A 70 10.77 -13.66 6.65
CA LYS A 70 11.96 -14.54 6.60
C LYS A 70 12.24 -15.13 5.21
N GLY A 71 11.26 -15.08 4.31
CA GLY A 71 11.35 -15.58 2.94
C GLY A 71 11.34 -14.47 1.90
N LYS A 72 11.49 -14.86 0.63
CA LYS A 72 11.34 -13.94 -0.51
C LYS A 72 9.95 -14.06 -1.13
N ILE A 73 9.48 -12.96 -1.70
CA ILE A 73 8.21 -12.90 -2.44
C ILE A 73 8.44 -12.24 -3.80
N MET A 74 7.60 -12.57 -4.78
CA MET A 74 7.68 -12.00 -6.11
C MET A 74 7.06 -10.60 -6.13
N ILE A 75 7.86 -9.60 -6.47
CA ILE A 75 7.47 -8.19 -6.64
C ILE A 75 8.08 -7.71 -7.95
N SER A 76 7.28 -7.08 -8.82
CA SER A 76 7.73 -6.61 -10.15
C SER A 76 8.46 -7.67 -10.97
N GLY A 77 8.03 -8.93 -10.87
CA GLY A 77 8.60 -10.06 -11.61
C GLY A 77 9.92 -10.61 -11.05
N ARG A 78 10.41 -10.10 -9.91
CA ARG A 78 11.67 -10.52 -9.28
C ARG A 78 11.47 -10.95 -7.82
N PRO A 79 12.26 -11.90 -7.30
CA PRO A 79 12.20 -12.29 -5.90
C PRO A 79 12.86 -11.23 -5.01
N ALA A 80 12.13 -10.71 -4.03
CA ALA A 80 12.60 -9.71 -3.09
C ALA A 80 12.46 -10.17 -1.64
N GLU A 81 13.39 -9.76 -0.79
CA GLU A 81 13.12 -9.67 0.65
C GLU A 81 12.05 -8.61 0.87
N TYR A 82 11.15 -8.80 1.83
CA TYR A 82 10.03 -7.90 2.01
C TYR A 82 9.75 -7.60 3.49
N SER A 83 9.15 -6.44 3.73
CA SER A 83 8.52 -6.13 4.99
C SER A 83 7.19 -5.41 4.78
N LEU A 84 6.28 -5.60 5.73
CA LEU A 84 4.95 -4.98 5.75
C LEU A 84 4.89 -3.99 6.91
N THR A 85 4.55 -2.74 6.62
CA THR A 85 4.43 -1.68 7.62
C THR A 85 2.96 -1.41 7.91
N PHE A 86 2.59 -1.55 9.19
CA PHE A 86 1.26 -1.29 9.69
C PHE A 86 1.28 -0.06 10.61
N ASP A 87 0.28 0.80 10.45
CA ASP A 87 0.04 1.94 11.33
C ASP A 87 -0.89 1.53 12.47
N TYR A 88 -0.42 1.70 13.70
CA TYR A 88 -1.09 1.49 14.98
C TYR A 88 -1.52 2.81 15.63
N TYR A 89 -1.41 3.94 14.93
CA TYR A 89 -1.93 5.20 15.42
C TYR A 89 -3.45 5.13 15.66
N PHE A 90 -4.14 4.26 14.92
CA PHE A 90 -5.58 4.06 14.99
C PHE A 90 -5.95 2.71 15.63
N SER A 91 -7.22 2.57 16.02
CA SER A 91 -7.71 1.45 16.84
C SER A 91 -7.53 0.06 16.22
N GLU A 92 -7.48 -0.03 14.90
CA GLU A 92 -7.13 -1.26 14.18
C GLU A 92 -5.85 -1.03 13.36
N PRO A 93 -4.81 -1.87 13.52
CA PRO A 93 -3.59 -1.72 12.75
C PRO A 93 -3.84 -1.93 11.27
N VAL A 94 -3.36 -1.03 10.42
CA VAL A 94 -3.68 -1.00 8.99
C VAL A 94 -2.42 -1.01 8.14
N LEU A 95 -2.39 -1.83 7.08
CA LEU A 95 -1.27 -1.92 6.14
C LEU A 95 -1.16 -0.61 5.35
N ILE A 96 -0.08 0.13 5.57
CA ILE A 96 0.19 1.43 4.93
C ILE A 96 1.45 1.44 4.07
N GLY A 97 2.31 0.44 4.21
CA GLY A 97 3.55 0.38 3.45
C GLY A 97 4.06 -1.04 3.22
N ILE A 98 4.81 -1.19 2.14
CA ILE A 98 5.56 -2.41 1.83
C ILE A 98 6.96 -1.98 1.41
N THR A 99 7.99 -2.59 2.01
CA THR A 99 9.36 -2.41 1.57
C THR A 99 9.81 -3.69 0.89
N ALA A 100 10.51 -3.58 -0.24
CA ALA A 100 11.08 -4.69 -0.97
C ALA A 100 12.55 -4.43 -1.24
N LYS A 101 13.42 -5.40 -0.93
CA LYS A 101 14.85 -5.32 -1.23
C LYS A 101 15.22 -6.38 -2.26
N PHE A 102 15.74 -5.91 -3.39
CA PHE A 102 16.17 -6.71 -4.51
C PHE A 102 17.67 -6.93 -4.49
N LYS A 103 18.12 -7.94 -5.23
CA LYS A 103 19.53 -8.10 -5.49
C LYS A 103 20.02 -7.04 -6.49
N PRO A 104 21.29 -6.60 -6.42
CA PRO A 104 21.87 -5.64 -7.35
C PRO A 104 21.61 -5.94 -8.84
N GLU A 105 21.73 -7.20 -9.24
CA GLU A 105 21.56 -7.65 -10.62
C GLU A 105 20.13 -7.53 -11.15
N ASP A 106 19.12 -7.46 -10.27
CA ASP A 106 17.70 -7.40 -10.65
C ASP A 106 17.18 -5.96 -10.79
N ILE A 107 17.95 -4.95 -10.37
CA ILE A 107 17.44 -3.57 -10.20
C ILE A 107 17.00 -2.94 -11.52
N GLU A 108 17.77 -3.16 -12.60
CA GLU A 108 17.42 -2.62 -13.92
C GLU A 108 16.11 -3.21 -14.43
N ASP A 109 15.92 -4.52 -14.27
CA ASP A 109 14.68 -5.21 -14.66
C ASP A 109 13.48 -4.73 -13.83
N VAL A 110 13.69 -4.50 -12.53
CA VAL A 110 12.66 -3.97 -11.62
C VAL A 110 12.25 -2.56 -12.03
N GLU A 111 13.21 -1.69 -12.32
CA GLU A 111 12.98 -0.33 -12.80
C GLU A 111 12.23 -0.31 -14.13
N GLN A 112 12.65 -1.13 -15.09
CA GLN A 112 11.96 -1.26 -16.38
C GLN A 112 10.52 -1.76 -16.20
N ASN A 113 10.29 -2.75 -15.32
CA ASN A 113 8.95 -3.27 -15.06
C ASN A 113 8.05 -2.23 -14.39
N LEU A 114 8.55 -1.45 -13.44
CA LEU A 114 7.81 -0.35 -12.84
C LEU A 114 7.48 0.74 -13.87
N THR A 115 8.44 1.09 -14.73
CA THR A 115 8.21 2.06 -15.81
C THR A 115 7.15 1.58 -16.80
N LYS A 116 7.15 0.29 -17.15
CA LYS A 116 6.10 -0.31 -17.99
C LYS A 116 4.72 -0.26 -17.32
N GLN A 117 4.66 -0.41 -16.00
CA GLN A 117 3.40 -0.45 -15.25
C GLN A 117 2.86 0.95 -14.92
N ARG A 118 3.74 1.92 -14.66
CA ARG A 118 3.38 3.22 -14.07
C ARG A 118 3.80 4.43 -14.90
N GLY A 119 4.40 4.21 -16.06
CA GLY A 119 4.96 5.28 -16.89
C GLY A 119 6.33 5.76 -16.41
N GLN A 120 6.80 6.89 -16.95
CA GLN A 120 8.11 7.42 -16.62
C GLN A 120 8.18 7.90 -15.16
N GLY A 121 9.23 7.48 -14.46
CA GLY A 121 9.47 7.90 -13.07
C GLY A 121 10.19 9.23 -12.96
N GLU A 122 10.05 9.89 -11.82
CA GLU A 122 10.73 11.13 -11.49
C GLU A 122 12.10 10.81 -10.86
N TYR A 123 13.17 11.07 -11.60
CA TYR A 123 14.53 10.85 -11.11
C TYR A 123 15.01 11.97 -10.21
N ARG A 124 15.74 11.59 -9.16
CA ARG A 124 16.58 12.49 -8.37
C ARG A 124 18.04 12.11 -8.58
N TYR A 125 18.90 13.12 -8.63
CA TYR A 125 20.32 12.95 -8.87
C TYR A 125 21.13 13.56 -7.72
N THR A 126 22.33 13.04 -7.54
CA THR A 126 23.37 13.62 -6.68
C THR A 126 23.94 14.91 -7.30
N ALA A 127 24.74 15.66 -6.54
CA ALA A 127 25.44 16.84 -7.03
C ALA A 127 26.42 16.56 -8.19
N ILE A 128 26.83 15.30 -8.36
CA ILE A 128 27.70 14.83 -9.46
C ILE A 128 26.90 14.09 -10.55
N SER A 129 25.60 14.36 -10.66
CA SER A 129 24.70 13.81 -11.69
C SER A 129 24.56 12.28 -11.72
N LYS A 130 24.87 11.58 -10.63
CA LYS A 130 24.56 10.14 -10.48
C LYS A 130 23.12 9.95 -9.99
N PRO A 131 22.36 8.96 -10.53
CA PRO A 131 21.01 8.65 -10.04
C PRO A 131 21.01 8.29 -8.55
N LEU A 132 20.16 8.95 -7.78
CA LEU A 132 19.94 8.72 -6.35
C LEU A 132 18.72 7.81 -6.14
N SER A 133 17.62 8.17 -6.78
CA SER A 133 16.36 7.43 -6.71
C SER A 133 15.48 7.75 -7.90
N VAL A 134 14.51 6.88 -8.17
CA VAL A 134 13.39 7.14 -9.07
C VAL A 134 12.08 6.91 -8.34
N THR A 135 11.11 7.82 -8.53
CA THR A 135 9.82 7.81 -7.84
C THR A 135 8.67 7.74 -8.84
N TRP A 136 7.67 6.91 -8.55
CA TRP A 136 6.38 6.90 -9.23
C TRP A 136 5.29 7.23 -8.23
N LYS A 137 4.35 8.09 -8.61
CA LYS A 137 3.24 8.52 -7.76
C LYS A 137 1.94 8.53 -8.56
N ASP A 138 0.85 8.17 -7.90
CA ASP A 138 -0.48 8.47 -8.41
C ASP A 138 -0.76 9.98 -8.25
N ASP A 139 -1.94 10.42 -8.70
CA ASP A 139 -2.42 11.78 -8.46
C ASP A 139 -2.40 12.14 -6.96
N THR A 140 -2.23 13.43 -6.69
CA THR A 140 -2.31 14.02 -5.36
C THR A 140 -3.76 14.28 -4.95
N LEU A 141 -4.00 14.35 -3.63
CA LEU A 141 -5.32 14.68 -3.09
C LEU A 141 -5.79 16.09 -3.48
N GLU A 142 -4.89 17.03 -3.76
CA GLU A 142 -5.22 18.36 -4.25
C GLU A 142 -6.05 18.33 -5.55
N HIS A 143 -5.84 17.33 -6.40
CA HIS A 143 -6.63 17.18 -7.64
C HIS A 143 -7.95 16.42 -7.44
N ASN A 144 -8.29 16.04 -6.19
CA ASN A 144 -9.53 15.33 -5.87
C ASN A 144 -10.11 15.77 -4.51
N GLU A 145 -10.91 16.84 -4.54
CA GLU A 145 -11.53 17.44 -3.36
C GLU A 145 -12.35 16.46 -2.51
N GLN A 146 -13.05 15.50 -3.14
CA GLN A 146 -13.84 14.51 -2.40
C GLN A 146 -12.95 13.56 -1.59
N TRP A 147 -11.81 13.14 -2.15
CA TRP A 147 -10.87 12.27 -1.44
C TRP A 147 -10.08 13.06 -0.40
N LYS A 148 -9.70 14.30 -0.73
CA LYS A 148 -9.07 15.23 0.21
C LYS A 148 -9.95 15.38 1.45
N ALA A 149 -11.21 15.79 1.29
CA ALA A 149 -12.14 16.01 2.39
C ALA A 149 -12.30 14.77 3.29
N LYS A 150 -12.40 13.57 2.72
CA LYS A 150 -12.49 12.31 3.49
C LYS A 150 -11.25 12.06 4.35
N VAL A 151 -10.06 12.29 3.79
CA VAL A 151 -8.80 12.09 4.50
C VAL A 151 -8.62 13.14 5.60
N GLU A 152 -9.00 14.39 5.34
CA GLU A 152 -8.99 15.44 6.36
C GLU A 152 -9.95 15.14 7.51
N GLU A 153 -11.16 14.66 7.21
CA GLU A 153 -12.14 14.25 8.21
C GLU A 153 -11.57 13.16 9.12
N ILE A 154 -10.87 12.17 8.55
CA ILE A 154 -10.17 11.13 9.34
C ILE A 154 -9.17 11.77 10.31
N TYR A 155 -8.32 12.69 9.84
CA TYR A 155 -7.36 13.36 10.72
C TYR A 155 -8.05 14.19 11.82
N ARG A 156 -9.05 15.01 11.46
CA ARG A 156 -9.81 15.83 12.41
C ARG A 156 -10.52 14.98 13.47
N ASN A 157 -11.13 13.87 13.07
CA ASN A 157 -11.80 12.94 13.98
C ASN A 157 -10.84 12.28 14.98
N ASN A 158 -9.54 12.27 14.69
CA ASN A 158 -8.49 11.76 15.58
C ASN A 158 -7.70 12.88 16.27
N GLY A 159 -8.22 14.10 16.29
CA GLY A 159 -7.60 15.23 16.99
C GLY A 159 -6.33 15.76 16.30
N VAL A 160 -6.10 15.43 15.03
CA VAL A 160 -5.00 15.94 14.23
C VAL A 160 -5.46 17.19 13.50
N GLU A 161 -4.76 18.30 13.72
CA GLU A 161 -4.98 19.56 13.01
C GLU A 161 -4.62 19.40 11.52
N VAL A 162 -5.51 19.84 10.64
CA VAL A 162 -5.33 19.84 9.19
C VAL A 162 -5.11 21.28 8.72
N THR A 163 -4.13 21.48 7.86
CA THR A 163 -3.78 22.81 7.34
C THR A 163 -3.47 22.75 5.84
N ASP A 164 -3.81 23.80 5.10
CA ASP A 164 -3.37 23.98 3.72
C ASP A 164 -1.94 24.55 3.65
N GLU A 165 -1.37 25.03 4.76
CA GLU A 165 0.00 25.54 4.82
C GLU A 165 1.02 24.40 4.90
N SER A 166 2.01 24.38 4.02
CA SER A 166 3.05 23.34 4.04
C SER A 166 3.98 23.39 5.27
N LEU A 167 4.00 24.52 5.98
CA LEU A 167 4.84 24.77 7.17
C LEU A 167 4.03 25.04 8.45
N GLY A 168 2.70 24.88 8.39
CA GLY A 168 1.81 25.13 9.52
C GLY A 168 1.93 24.06 10.62
N LYS A 169 1.39 24.35 11.80
CA LYS A 169 1.21 23.35 12.87
C LYS A 169 0.02 22.45 12.51
N GLY A 170 0.23 21.50 11.61
CA GLY A 170 -0.82 20.59 11.19
C GLY A 170 -0.37 19.72 10.02
N ILE A 171 -1.21 18.76 9.65
CA ILE A 171 -0.97 17.94 8.47
C ILE A 171 -1.54 18.60 7.22
N ASN A 172 -0.65 18.89 6.26
CA ASN A 172 -1.07 19.17 4.89
C ASN A 172 -1.26 17.85 4.15
N VAL A 173 -2.49 17.61 3.69
CA VAL A 173 -2.84 16.40 2.94
C VAL A 173 -2.87 16.62 1.44
N GLY A 174 -2.98 17.86 0.95
CA GLY A 174 -3.16 18.18 -0.46
C GLY A 174 -2.05 17.61 -1.35
N ASN A 175 -0.80 17.78 -0.91
CA ASN A 175 0.38 17.31 -1.65
C ASN A 175 0.65 15.79 -1.52
N LYS A 176 -0.19 15.04 -0.81
CA LYS A 176 0.02 13.60 -0.64
C LYS A 176 -0.55 12.84 -1.85
N PRO A 177 0.25 11.99 -2.52
CA PRO A 177 -0.27 11.10 -3.55
C PRO A 177 -1.11 9.99 -2.92
N ILE A 178 -2.06 9.42 -3.68
CA ILE A 178 -2.88 8.30 -3.19
C ILE A 178 -2.02 7.08 -2.87
N THR A 179 -1.10 6.75 -3.79
CA THR A 179 0.00 5.84 -3.53
C THR A 179 1.28 6.34 -4.21
N SER A 180 2.42 5.87 -3.72
CA SER A 180 3.70 6.09 -4.38
C SER A 180 4.62 4.89 -4.20
N CYS A 181 5.62 4.79 -5.08
CA CYS A 181 6.78 3.96 -4.80
C CYS A 181 8.08 4.67 -5.18
N GLN A 182 9.13 4.44 -4.41
CA GLN A 182 10.46 4.98 -4.65
C GLN A 182 11.49 3.86 -4.65
N LEU A 183 12.27 3.76 -5.72
CA LEU A 183 13.42 2.87 -5.84
C LEU A 183 14.70 3.65 -5.55
N THR A 184 15.54 3.16 -4.62
CA THR A 184 16.88 3.70 -4.37
C THR A 184 17.89 3.14 -5.38
N LEU A 185 18.52 4.04 -6.14
CA LEU A 185 19.50 3.73 -7.19
C LEU A 185 20.94 4.05 -6.77
N ASP A 186 21.13 4.72 -5.64
CA ASP A 186 22.45 5.06 -5.12
C ASP A 186 23.21 3.81 -4.67
N LYS A 187 24.18 3.37 -5.47
CA LYS A 187 25.04 2.20 -5.21
C LYS A 187 25.90 2.32 -3.96
N THR A 188 26.08 3.52 -3.42
CA THR A 188 26.86 3.75 -2.18
C THR A 188 26.00 3.65 -0.92
N SER A 189 24.68 3.63 -1.08
CA SER A 189 23.73 3.53 0.02
C SER A 189 23.49 2.07 0.44
N PRO A 190 23.36 1.77 1.75
CA PRO A 190 22.90 0.45 2.21
C PRO A 190 21.46 0.11 1.76
N LEU A 191 20.73 1.12 1.26
CA LEU A 191 19.39 0.98 0.71
C LEU A 191 19.38 0.75 -0.80
N PHE A 192 20.53 0.65 -1.47
CA PHE A 192 20.57 0.33 -2.90
C PHE A 192 19.70 -0.89 -3.24
N GLY A 193 18.84 -0.77 -4.26
CA GLY A 193 17.90 -1.82 -4.64
C GLY A 193 16.71 -2.00 -3.70
N THR A 194 16.46 -1.05 -2.81
CA THR A 194 15.27 -1.02 -1.96
C THR A 194 14.18 -0.20 -2.64
N ILE A 195 12.96 -0.75 -2.68
CA ILE A 195 11.75 -0.04 -3.03
C ILE A 195 10.88 0.13 -1.80
N LEU A 196 10.43 1.35 -1.56
CA LEU A 196 9.37 1.67 -0.61
C LEU A 196 8.07 1.91 -1.38
N PHE A 197 7.04 1.12 -1.12
CA PHE A 197 5.66 1.36 -1.56
C PHE A 197 4.87 1.97 -0.41
N ASN A 198 4.24 3.12 -0.64
CA ASN A 198 3.40 3.81 0.34
C ASN A 198 1.95 3.84 -0.17
N GLY A 199 1.03 3.37 0.66
CA GLY A 199 -0.41 3.43 0.40
C GLY A 199 -1.21 3.89 1.60
N GLN A 200 -0.65 4.75 2.46
CA GLN A 200 -1.36 5.27 3.64
C GLN A 200 -2.66 5.98 3.27
N VAL A 201 -2.64 6.84 2.25
CA VAL A 201 -3.85 7.55 1.77
C VAL A 201 -4.85 6.55 1.17
N ALA A 202 -4.37 5.62 0.34
CA ALA A 202 -5.22 4.55 -0.17
C ALA A 202 -5.85 3.71 0.97
N ALA A 203 -5.13 3.42 2.04
CA ALA A 203 -5.65 2.69 3.19
C ALA A 203 -6.79 3.46 3.89
N MET A 204 -6.60 4.76 4.13
CA MET A 204 -7.62 5.67 4.67
C MET A 204 -8.89 5.71 3.82
N LEU A 205 -8.72 5.81 2.49
CA LEU A 205 -9.86 5.88 1.58
C LEU A 205 -10.58 4.53 1.41
N ASN A 206 -9.85 3.41 1.42
CA ASN A 206 -10.43 2.08 1.24
C ASN A 206 -11.13 1.56 2.51
N TYR A 207 -10.67 1.97 3.70
CA TYR A 207 -11.18 1.49 5.00
C TYR A 207 -11.32 2.62 6.03
N PRO A 208 -12.10 3.69 5.76
CA PRO A 208 -12.20 4.85 6.63
C PRO A 208 -12.67 4.51 8.05
N ASP A 209 -13.56 3.52 8.19
CA ASP A 209 -14.10 3.10 9.48
C ASP A 209 -13.01 2.55 10.44
N ARG A 210 -11.89 2.03 9.92
CA ARG A 210 -10.75 1.55 10.75
C ARG A 210 -10.00 2.69 11.42
N TYR A 211 -10.19 3.90 10.92
CA TYR A 211 -9.61 5.13 11.45
C TYR A 211 -10.59 5.89 12.35
N THR A 212 -11.81 5.40 12.53
CA THR A 212 -12.77 6.04 13.43
C THR A 212 -12.43 5.67 14.88
N PRO A 213 -12.34 6.63 15.81
CA PRO A 213 -12.16 6.34 17.23
C PRO A 213 -13.30 5.46 17.75
N LYS A 214 -12.96 4.36 18.43
CA LYS A 214 -13.96 3.53 19.12
C LYS A 214 -14.37 4.26 20.40
N LYS A 215 -15.65 4.63 20.50
CA LYS A 215 -16.26 5.28 21.67
C LYS A 215 -16.27 4.37 22.89
#